data_AF-A0A352INU1-F1
#
_entry.id   AF-A0A352INU1-F1
#
_cell.length_a   1.000
_cell.length_b   1.000
_cell.length_c   1.000
_cell.angle_alpha   90.00
_cell.angle_beta   90.00
_cell.angle_gamma   90.00
#
_symmetry.space_group_name_H-M   'P 1'
#
loop_
_entity.id
_entity.type
_entity.pdbx_description
1 polymer ?
#
loop_
_entity_poly.entity_id
_entity_poly.type
_entity_poly.pdbx_seq_one_letter_code
_entity_poly.pdbx_strand_id
1 'polypeptide(L)' 'MSEASATPAHKVYNIAHWSDGYIGVNDQGQVLIRPDRGQSPARINLPELTRTLTDSGIQLPVLV' A
#
# COMPACT_ATOMS: atom_id res chain seq x y z
N MET A 1 -9.02 21.42 18.44
CA MET A 1 -8.88 20.31 17.48
C MET A 1 -8.05 19.25 18.15
N SER A 2 -8.67 18.22 18.72
CA SER A 2 -7.93 17.11 19.28
C SER A 2 -7.36 16.33 18.10
N GLU A 3 -6.06 16.48 17.83
CA GLU A 3 -5.36 15.52 17.01
C GLU A 3 -5.45 14.19 17.76
N ALA A 4 -6.41 13.35 17.36
CA ALA A 4 -6.32 11.94 17.68
C ALA A 4 -4.97 11.50 17.10
N SER A 5 -4.03 11.11 17.96
CA SER A 5 -2.80 10.44 17.57
C SER A 5 -3.21 9.14 16.87
N ALA A 6 -3.53 9.21 15.58
CA ALA A 6 -4.08 8.10 14.84
C ALA A 6 -3.08 6.95 14.86
N THR A 7 -3.51 5.79 15.36
CA THR A 7 -2.68 4.60 15.34
C THR A 7 -2.30 4.30 13.89
N PRO A 8 -1.00 4.15 13.57
CA PRO A 8 -0.58 3.86 12.21
C PRO A 8 -1.29 2.63 11.64
N ALA A 9 -1.79 2.73 10.41
CA ALA A 9 -2.60 1.66 9.80
C ALA A 9 -1.87 0.30 9.76
N HIS A 10 -0.55 0.29 9.60
CA HIS A 10 0.24 -0.95 9.64
C HIS A 10 0.13 -1.70 10.97
N LYS A 11 -0.10 -0.98 12.08
CA LYS A 11 -0.33 -1.57 13.42
C LYS A 11 -1.77 -2.04 13.55
N VAL A 12 -2.74 -1.21 13.16
CA VAL A 12 -4.18 -1.55 13.25
C VAL A 12 -4.51 -2.81 12.46
N TYR A 13 -3.99 -2.92 11.24
CA TYR A 13 -4.20 -4.08 10.36
C TYR A 13 -3.14 -5.17 10.51
N ASN A 14 -2.25 -5.03 11.49
CA ASN A 14 -1.21 -5.99 11.83
C ASN A 14 -0.38 -6.49 10.63
N ILE A 15 -0.09 -5.59 9.67
CA ILE A 15 0.44 -5.92 8.33
C ILE A 15 1.75 -6.70 8.41
N ALA A 16 2.62 -6.35 9.36
CA ALA A 16 3.89 -7.02 9.57
C ALA A 16 3.77 -8.54 9.84
N HIS A 17 2.64 -9.02 10.34
CA HIS A 17 2.47 -10.43 10.72
C HIS A 17 2.00 -11.33 9.58
N TRP A 18 1.31 -10.79 8.58
CA TRP A 18 0.75 -11.59 7.48
C TRP A 18 1.35 -11.26 6.11
N SER A 19 1.99 -10.11 5.96
CA SER A 19 2.51 -9.65 4.66
C SER A 19 3.82 -10.28 4.23
N ASP A 20 4.56 -10.92 5.14
CA ASP A 20 5.90 -11.49 4.87
C ASP A 20 6.87 -10.51 4.15
N GLY A 21 6.72 -9.20 4.43
CA GLY A 21 7.51 -8.13 3.83
C GLY A 21 7.05 -7.65 2.45
N TYR A 22 6.04 -8.27 1.82
CA TYR A 22 5.51 -7.86 0.52
C TYR A 22 4.62 -6.64 0.58
N ILE A 23 3.97 -6.39 1.71
CA ILE A 23 2.97 -5.31 1.84
C ILE A 23 3.37 -4.40 2.98
N GLY A 24 3.33 -3.10 2.73
CA GLY A 24 3.61 -2.06 3.70
C GLY A 24 2.65 -0.88 3.55
N VAL A 25 2.84 0.13 4.40
CA VAL A 25 2.08 1.38 4.35
C VAL A 25 3.06 2.54 4.49
N ASN A 26 2.94 3.56 3.64
CA ASN A 26 3.77 4.76 3.71
C ASN A 26 3.25 5.76 4.77
N ASP A 27 3.97 6.86 4.97
CA ASP A 27 3.61 7.89 5.96
C ASP A 27 2.29 8.61 5.64
N GLN A 28 1.83 8.51 4.39
CA GLN A 28 0.53 9.04 3.94
C GLN A 28 -0.62 8.03 4.13
N GLY A 29 -0.36 6.87 4.75
CA GLY A 29 -1.37 5.82 4.95
C GLY A 29 -1.69 5.00 3.71
N GLN A 30 -0.89 5.08 2.64
CA GLN A 30 -1.14 4.37 1.37
C GLN A 30 -0.43 3.02 1.34
N VAL A 31 -1.09 2.02 0.76
CA VAL A 31 -0.56 0.66 0.62
C VAL A 31 0.58 0.62 -0.39
N LEU A 32 1.69 0.04 0.02
CA LEU A 32 2.86 -0.23 -0.80
C LEU A 32 3.02 -1.72 -1.03
N ILE A 33 3.28 -2.12 -2.27
CA ILE A 33 3.69 -3.48 -2.64
C ILE A 33 5.20 -3.49 -2.88
N ARG A 34 5.89 -4.47 -2.30
CA ARG A 34 7.32 -4.72 -2.41
C ARG A 34 7.53 -6.12 -3.00
N PRO A 35 7.61 -6.26 -4.33
CA PRO A 35 7.65 -7.57 -5.00
C PRO A 35 8.82 -8.46 -4.58
N ASP A 36 9.90 -7.84 -4.11
CA ASP A 36 11.15 -8.48 -3.69
C ASP A 36 11.35 -8.47 -2.16
N ARG A 37 10.27 -8.24 -1.40
CA ARG A 37 10.29 -8.11 0.08
C ARG A 37 11.25 -7.01 0.59
N GLY A 38 11.56 -6.01 -0.23
CA GLY A 38 12.46 -4.91 0.12
C GLY A 38 13.95 -5.22 -0.08
N GLN A 39 14.28 -6.28 -0.84
CA GLN A 39 15.66 -6.52 -1.28
C GLN A 39 16.16 -5.46 -2.26
N SER A 40 15.26 -4.79 -2.97
CA SER A 40 15.56 -3.61 -3.77
C SER A 40 14.69 -2.41 -3.34
N PRO A 41 15.01 -1.19 -3.81
CA PRO A 41 14.20 -0.02 -3.53
C PRO A 41 12.86 0.00 -4.28
N ALA A 42 12.59 -0.99 -5.15
CA ALA A 42 11.36 -1.06 -5.92
C ALA A 42 10.13 -1.20 -5.01
N ARG A 43 9.19 -0.27 -5.17
CA ARG A 43 7.93 -0.23 -4.43
C ARG A 43 6.83 0.33 -5.32
N ILE A 44 5.66 -0.29 -5.25
CA ILE A 44 4.49 0.09 -6.05
C ILE A 44 3.45 0.66 -5.09
N ASN A 45 3.03 1.90 -5.32
CA ASN A 45 1.91 2.49 -4.60
C ASN A 45 0.60 1.97 -5.21
N LEU A 46 -0.10 1.09 -4.50
CA LEU A 46 -1.25 0.39 -5.06
C LEU A 46 -2.40 1.34 -5.43
N PRO A 47 -2.78 2.33 -4.59
CA PRO A 47 -3.74 3.37 -4.98
C PRO A 47 -3.33 4.22 -6.19
N GLU A 48 -2.03 4.44 -6.40
CA GLU A 48 -1.54 5.15 -7.59
C GLU A 48 -1.67 4.27 -8.84
N LEU A 49 -1.27 3.00 -8.73
CA LEU A 49 -1.42 2.01 -9.80
C LEU A 49 -2.89 1.91 -10.27
N THR A 50 -3.85 1.81 -9.35
CA THR A 50 -5.27 1.70 -9.73
C THR A 50 -5.78 2.94 -10.47
N ARG A 51 -5.30 4.13 -10.11
CA ARG A 51 -5.59 5.38 -10.82
C ARG A 51 -4.99 5.36 -12.21
N THR A 52 -3.71 5.02 -12.34
CA THR A 52 -3.04 4.88 -13.64
C THR A 52 -3.74 3.87 -14.55
N LEU A 53 -4.20 2.73 -14.02
CA LEU A 53 -4.98 1.75 -14.77
C LEU A 53 -6.29 2.37 -15.28
N THR A 54 -7.02 3.05 -14.41
CA THR A 54 -8.29 3.72 -14.78
C THR A 54 -8.06 4.80 -15.83
N ASP A 55 -7.02 5.62 -15.68
CA ASP A 55 -6.64 6.67 -16.62
C ASP A 55 -6.20 6.10 -17.98
N SER A 56 -5.65 4.89 -17.99
CA SER A 56 -5.30 4.15 -19.22
C SER A 56 -6.50 3.46 -19.90
N GLY A 57 -7.71 3.62 -19.36
CA GLY A 57 -8.94 3.01 -19.88
C GLY A 57 -9.20 1.59 -19.39
N ILE A 58 -8.40 1.09 -18.45
CA ILE A 58 -8.61 -0.22 -17.81
C ILE A 58 -9.60 -0.04 -16.66
N GLN A 59 -10.79 -0.62 -16.79
CA GLN A 59 -11.82 -0.55 -15.76
C GLN A 59 -11.57 -1.57 -14.64
N LEU A 60 -11.85 -1.16 -13.40
CA LEU A 60 -11.85 -2.05 -12.23
C LEU A 60 -13.15 -2.88 -12.21
N PRO A 61 -13.14 -4.13 -11.70
CA PRO A 61 -12.06 -4.79 -10.95
C PRO A 61 -10.93 -5.34 -11.83
N VAL A 62 -9.69 -5.26 -11.31
CA VAL A 62 -8.49 -5.83 -11.94
C VAL A 62 -7.80 -6.75 -10.95
N LEU A 63 -7.32 -7.91 -11.42
CA LEU A 63 -6.42 -8.78 -10.67
C LEU A 63 -4.97 -8.34 -10.96
N VAL A 64 -4.26 -7.98 -9.90
CA VAL A 64 -2.85 -7.53 -9.94
C VAL A 64 -1.97 -8.61 -9.33
#